data_AF-A0A7J7QU54-F1
#
_entry.id   AF-A0A7J7QU54-F1
#
_cell.length_a   1.000
_cell.length_b   1.000
_cell.length_c   1.000
_cell.angle_alpha   90.00
_cell.angle_beta   90.00
_cell.angle_gamma   90.00
#
_symmetry.space_group_name_H-M   'P 1'
#
loop_
_entity.id
_entity.type
_entity.pdbx_description
1 polymer ?
#
loop_
_entity_poly.entity_id
_entity_poly.type
_entity_poly.pdbx_seq_one_letter_code
_entity_poly.pdbx_strand_id
1 'polypeptide(L)'
;MATLAAFLLLWGLSLSPAAEAATFIDTRPDLWAEAGSLQEPWANLTLVCRALLGTSDFQLFKDGELQERVRFSEGGLEHRFPLGAVTADTQGLYRCRYAMGENRWTSLSNLVEVTGADTLPAPELSSKPVSWISPGLTPTLLCRAGLAGVTFLLRRQGDDQFLEVAEAPEAVQATFQVHRAGNYSCSYRTLWSGKVSPGRDAALRCETPVAHQSLELLAAGEVVASAYGPSEDLVLTYVGPQHAGKYSCRYRSWWPLVSELSDPVELQVAER
;
A
#
# COMPACT_ATOMS: atom_id res chain seq x y z
N MET A 1 -28.01 -31.69 -70.97
CA MET A 1 -26.75 -31.15 -70.39
C MET A 1 -27.09 -30.44 -69.10
N ALA A 2 -27.35 -31.22 -68.06
CA ALA A 2 -27.86 -30.75 -66.77
C ALA A 2 -27.25 -31.63 -65.67
N THR A 3 -25.92 -31.66 -65.60
CA THR A 3 -25.17 -32.45 -64.61
C THR A 3 -23.77 -31.84 -64.44
N LEU A 4 -23.69 -30.56 -64.05
CA LEU A 4 -22.42 -29.92 -63.65
C LEU A 4 -22.65 -28.65 -62.81
N ALA A 5 -23.79 -28.56 -62.11
CA ALA A 5 -24.16 -27.41 -61.26
C ALA A 5 -24.59 -27.83 -59.85
N ALA A 6 -24.29 -29.06 -59.43
CA ALA A 6 -24.71 -29.61 -58.14
C ALA A 6 -23.54 -30.16 -57.29
N PHE A 7 -22.29 -29.77 -57.59
CA PHE A 7 -21.11 -30.25 -56.86
C PHE A 7 -20.28 -29.15 -56.19
N LEU A 8 -20.81 -27.92 -56.09
CA LEU A 8 -20.15 -26.79 -55.42
C LEU A 8 -20.91 -26.26 -54.20
N LEU A 9 -21.95 -26.96 -53.72
CA LEU A 9 -22.75 -26.56 -52.55
C LEU A 9 -22.67 -27.54 -51.36
N LEU A 10 -21.67 -28.45 -51.34
CA LEU A 10 -21.50 -29.45 -50.27
C LEU A 10 -20.14 -29.38 -49.56
N TRP A 11 -19.36 -28.32 -49.77
CA TRP A 11 -18.21 -27.99 -48.92
C TRP A 11 -18.56 -26.81 -48.04
N GLY A 12 -19.64 -26.96 -47.28
CA GLY A 12 -19.83 -26.24 -46.02
C GLY A 12 -18.75 -26.69 -45.04
N LEU A 13 -17.53 -26.20 -45.23
CA LEU A 13 -16.55 -26.17 -44.15
C LEU A 13 -16.94 -24.99 -43.28
N SER A 14 -17.73 -25.29 -42.25
CA SER A 14 -17.83 -24.49 -41.06
C SER A 14 -16.43 -24.35 -40.46
N LEU A 15 -15.65 -23.39 -40.95
CA LEU A 15 -14.55 -22.81 -40.19
C LEU A 15 -15.21 -22.05 -39.04
N SER A 16 -15.62 -22.78 -38.01
CA SER A 16 -15.78 -22.20 -36.69
C SER A 16 -14.44 -21.56 -36.34
N PRO A 17 -14.34 -20.23 -36.15
CA PRO A 17 -13.20 -19.71 -35.45
C PRO A 17 -13.39 -20.18 -34.01
N ALA A 18 -12.83 -21.33 -33.67
CA ALA A 18 -12.34 -21.52 -32.33
C ALA A 18 -11.21 -20.50 -32.18
N ALA A 19 -11.60 -19.25 -31.93
CA ALA A 19 -10.69 -18.27 -31.38
C ALA A 19 -10.31 -18.83 -30.02
N GLU A 20 -9.23 -19.59 -29.97
CA GLU A 20 -8.49 -19.80 -28.73
C GLU A 20 -8.28 -18.41 -28.16
N ALA A 21 -9.01 -18.10 -27.09
CA ALA A 21 -8.79 -16.88 -26.35
C ALA A 21 -7.37 -16.99 -25.79
N ALA A 22 -6.40 -16.40 -26.48
CA ALA A 22 -5.05 -16.28 -25.99
C ALA A 22 -5.11 -15.54 -24.66
N THR A 23 -4.93 -16.27 -23.56
CA THR A 23 -4.85 -15.69 -22.23
C THR A 23 -3.55 -14.89 -22.20
N PHE A 24 -3.67 -13.55 -22.26
CA PHE A 24 -2.52 -12.68 -22.08
C PHE A 24 -2.07 -12.79 -20.63
N ILE A 25 -0.95 -13.47 -20.41
CA ILE A 25 -0.30 -13.54 -19.10
C ILE A 25 0.66 -12.36 -19.01
N ASP A 26 0.35 -11.41 -18.14
CA ASP A 26 1.25 -10.30 -17.84
C ASP A 26 2.45 -10.84 -17.04
N THR A 27 3.60 -10.90 -17.70
CA THR A 27 4.84 -11.44 -17.13
C THR A 27 5.66 -10.37 -16.38
N ARG A 28 5.16 -9.14 -16.28
CA ARG A 28 5.83 -8.07 -15.53
C ARG A 28 6.11 -8.49 -14.09
N PRO A 29 7.34 -8.28 -13.58
CA PRO A 29 7.61 -8.52 -12.19
C PRO A 29 6.95 -7.45 -11.31
N ASP A 30 6.80 -7.79 -10.04
CA ASP A 30 6.36 -6.87 -9.02
C ASP A 30 7.55 -6.41 -8.17
N LEU A 31 7.62 -5.12 -7.87
CA LEU A 31 8.65 -4.51 -7.04
C LEU A 31 8.00 -3.79 -5.86
N TRP A 32 8.53 -4.01 -4.66
CA TRP A 32 8.17 -3.27 -3.46
C TRP A 32 9.36 -3.10 -2.54
N ALA A 33 9.16 -2.31 -1.49
CA ALA A 33 10.14 -2.08 -0.45
C ALA A 33 9.68 -2.73 0.86
N GLU A 34 10.63 -3.34 1.57
CA GLU A 34 10.48 -3.85 2.92
C GLU A 34 11.45 -3.11 3.83
N ALA A 35 10.90 -2.51 4.88
CA ALA A 35 11.69 -1.87 5.91
C ALA A 35 12.01 -2.86 7.03
N GLY A 36 13.23 -2.78 7.57
CA GLY A 36 13.60 -3.50 8.78
C GLY A 36 12.77 -3.07 10.00
N SER A 37 12.22 -1.86 9.98
CA SER A 37 11.26 -1.36 10.95
C SER A 37 10.32 -0.36 10.28
N LEU A 38 9.00 -0.52 10.47
CA LEU A 38 8.00 0.44 9.99
C LEU A 38 8.00 1.76 10.80
N GLN A 39 8.73 1.80 11.94
CA GLN A 39 8.98 3.04 12.69
C GLN A 39 9.99 3.94 11.99
N GLU A 40 11.01 3.34 11.37
CA GLU A 40 12.02 4.04 10.60
C GLU A 40 12.13 3.37 9.23
N PRO A 41 11.12 3.55 8.35
CA PRO A 41 11.04 2.83 7.07
C PRO A 41 12.31 2.92 6.24
N TRP A 42 13.04 4.02 6.41
CA TRP A 42 14.20 4.40 5.62
C TRP A 42 15.54 4.08 6.31
N ALA A 43 15.55 3.57 7.55
CA ALA A 43 16.79 3.26 8.27
C ALA A 43 17.45 1.96 7.79
N ASN A 44 16.65 1.01 7.32
CA ASN A 44 17.13 -0.24 6.74
C ASN A 44 16.13 -0.75 5.70
N LEU A 45 16.33 -0.39 4.45
CA LEU A 45 15.42 -0.70 3.35
C LEU A 45 15.96 -1.84 2.49
N THR A 46 15.08 -2.77 2.11
CA THR A 46 15.35 -3.80 1.11
C THR A 46 14.30 -3.69 0.01
N LEU A 47 14.73 -3.60 -1.24
CA LEU A 47 13.83 -3.71 -2.38
C LEU A 47 13.66 -5.17 -2.77
N VAL A 48 12.43 -5.61 -2.97
CA VAL A 48 12.09 -6.98 -3.28
C VAL A 48 11.47 -7.05 -4.66
N CYS A 49 12.15 -7.71 -5.59
CA CYS A 49 11.69 -7.92 -6.95
C CYS A 49 11.22 -9.36 -7.12
N ARG A 50 9.94 -9.55 -7.43
CA ARG A 50 9.33 -10.86 -7.61
C ARG A 50 8.94 -11.10 -9.06
N ALA A 51 9.51 -12.16 -9.63
CA ALA A 51 9.18 -12.68 -10.94
C ALA A 51 7.91 -13.56 -10.88
N LEU A 52 7.20 -13.62 -12.00
CA LEU A 52 6.07 -14.54 -12.17
C LEU A 52 6.55 -15.99 -12.40
N LEU A 53 7.71 -16.14 -13.04
CA LEU A 53 8.32 -17.41 -13.41
C LEU A 53 9.74 -17.48 -12.85
N GLY A 54 10.20 -18.69 -12.52
CA GLY A 54 11.55 -18.90 -12.00
C GLY A 54 12.62 -18.41 -12.99
N THR A 55 13.62 -17.70 -12.49
CA THR A 55 14.65 -17.07 -13.32
C THR A 55 16.01 -17.06 -12.60
N SER A 56 17.08 -17.10 -13.37
CA SER A 56 18.44 -16.96 -12.84
C SER A 56 18.90 -15.51 -12.77
N ASP A 57 18.26 -14.58 -13.49
CA ASP A 57 18.81 -13.26 -13.75
C ASP A 57 17.81 -12.15 -13.38
N PHE A 58 18.21 -11.27 -12.47
CA PHE A 58 17.46 -10.06 -12.09
C PHE A 58 18.28 -8.80 -12.39
N GLN A 59 17.59 -7.71 -12.69
CA GLN A 59 18.17 -6.37 -12.83
C GLN A 59 17.37 -5.35 -12.03
N LEU A 60 18.08 -4.50 -11.30
CA LEU A 60 17.54 -3.34 -10.62
C LEU A 60 17.96 -2.06 -11.34
N PHE A 61 17.01 -1.18 -11.58
CA PHE A 61 17.19 0.12 -12.17
C PHE A 61 16.80 1.19 -11.17
N LYS A 62 17.53 2.30 -11.18
CA LYS A 62 17.25 3.53 -10.43
C LYS A 62 17.33 4.69 -11.41
N ASP A 63 16.30 5.51 -11.46
CA ASP A 63 16.21 6.69 -12.31
C ASP A 63 16.48 6.40 -13.80
N GLY A 64 16.17 5.17 -14.24
CA GLY A 64 16.39 4.68 -15.60
C GLY A 64 17.76 4.05 -15.85
N GLU A 65 18.68 4.14 -14.90
CA GLU A 65 20.02 3.57 -15.00
C GLU A 65 20.11 2.21 -14.31
N LEU A 66 20.83 1.27 -14.93
CA LEU A 66 21.08 -0.05 -14.34
C LEU A 66 22.01 0.11 -13.13
N GLN A 67 21.51 -0.25 -11.95
CA GLN A 67 22.29 -0.23 -10.72
C GLN A 67 22.97 -1.56 -10.46
N GLU A 68 22.20 -2.65 -10.58
CA GLU A 68 22.68 -3.97 -10.22
C GLU A 68 22.11 -5.04 -11.16
N ARG A 69 22.94 -6.06 -11.44
CA ARG A 69 22.53 -7.28 -12.13
C ARG A 69 23.01 -8.48 -11.32
N VAL A 70 22.08 -9.34 -10.96
CA VAL A 70 22.37 -10.54 -10.16
C VAL A 70 22.05 -11.78 -10.97
N ARG A 71 22.92 -12.79 -10.83
CA ARG A 71 22.79 -14.10 -11.49
C ARG A 71 22.90 -15.23 -10.47
N PHE A 72 21.97 -16.17 -10.52
CA PHE A 72 21.91 -17.35 -9.65
C PHE A 72 22.22 -18.63 -10.43
N SER A 73 22.90 -19.57 -9.77
CA SER A 73 23.11 -20.92 -10.32
C SER A 73 21.82 -21.76 -10.27
N GLU A 74 21.07 -21.61 -9.18
CA GLU A 74 19.77 -22.22 -8.98
C GLU A 74 18.76 -21.07 -9.02
N GLY A 75 18.02 -20.94 -10.12
CA GLY A 75 17.09 -19.82 -10.31
C GLY A 75 16.07 -19.67 -9.18
N GLY A 76 15.50 -18.48 -9.05
CA GLY A 76 14.53 -18.13 -8.01
C GLY A 76 13.32 -17.36 -8.55
N LEU A 77 12.29 -17.22 -7.71
CA LEU A 77 11.12 -16.39 -8.01
C LEU A 77 11.27 -14.95 -7.52
N GLU A 78 12.22 -14.70 -6.63
CA GLU A 78 12.39 -13.40 -5.99
C GLU A 78 13.86 -13.13 -5.77
N HIS A 79 14.24 -11.86 -5.88
CA HIS A 79 15.50 -11.38 -5.36
C HIS A 79 15.32 -10.12 -4.52
N ARG A 80 16.15 -10.01 -3.49
CA ARG A 80 16.13 -8.98 -2.46
C ARG A 80 17.39 -8.15 -2.59
N PHE A 81 17.22 -6.87 -2.92
CA PHE A 81 18.27 -5.88 -3.09
C PHE A 81 18.36 -5.02 -1.82
N PRO A 82 19.29 -5.29 -0.90
CA PRO A 82 19.45 -4.51 0.32
C PRO A 82 20.03 -3.12 -0.02
N LEU A 83 19.25 -2.06 0.23
CA LEU A 83 19.72 -0.68 0.11
C LEU A 83 20.33 -0.17 1.43
N GLY A 84 19.89 -0.72 2.57
CA GLY A 84 20.32 -0.26 3.88
C GLY A 84 19.69 1.08 4.25
N ALA A 85 20.45 1.94 4.94
CA ALA A 85 19.98 3.27 5.31
C ALA A 85 19.88 4.16 4.06
N VAL A 86 18.72 4.78 3.87
CA VAL A 86 18.48 5.66 2.73
C VAL A 86 19.27 6.96 2.90
N THR A 87 20.16 7.19 1.94
CA THR A 87 20.94 8.42 1.75
C THR A 87 20.52 9.11 0.45
N ALA A 88 21.03 10.33 0.22
CA ALA A 88 20.81 11.07 -1.02
C ALA A 88 21.16 10.25 -2.27
N ASP A 89 22.21 9.41 -2.21
CA ASP A 89 22.65 8.59 -3.33
C ASP A 89 21.72 7.39 -3.59
N THR A 90 20.92 6.99 -2.62
CA THR A 90 19.95 5.89 -2.74
C THR A 90 18.50 6.37 -2.91
N GLN A 91 18.23 7.66 -2.75
CA GLN A 91 16.92 8.24 -3.08
C GLN A 91 16.69 8.20 -4.59
N GLY A 92 15.47 7.88 -5.02
CA GLY A 92 15.11 7.86 -6.44
C GLY A 92 13.99 6.91 -6.80
N LEU A 93 13.85 6.68 -8.10
CA LEU A 93 12.76 5.90 -8.69
C LEU A 93 13.26 4.53 -9.15
N TYR A 94 12.80 3.48 -8.48
CA TYR A 94 13.26 2.12 -8.72
C TYR A 94 12.29 1.30 -9.56
N ARG A 95 12.85 0.47 -10.45
CA ARG A 95 12.14 -0.58 -11.20
C ARG A 95 13.04 -1.80 -11.34
N CYS A 96 12.44 -2.98 -11.45
CA CYS A 96 13.19 -4.20 -11.73
C CYS A 96 12.68 -4.92 -12.98
N ARG A 97 13.49 -5.85 -13.48
CA ARG A 97 13.08 -6.84 -14.49
C ARG A 97 13.85 -8.14 -14.31
N TYR A 98 13.39 -9.21 -14.96
CA TYR A 98 14.05 -10.51 -14.93
C TYR A 98 14.15 -11.13 -16.32
N ALA A 99 15.03 -12.12 -16.47
CA ALA A 99 15.21 -12.79 -17.75
C ALA A 99 14.16 -13.88 -17.98
N MET A 100 13.63 -13.95 -19.21
CA MET A 100 12.74 -15.00 -19.71
C MET A 100 13.49 -15.86 -20.76
N GLY A 101 14.45 -16.64 -20.29
CA GLY A 101 15.35 -17.45 -21.12
C GLY A 101 16.60 -16.70 -21.55
N GLU A 102 17.34 -17.26 -22.50
CA GLU A 102 18.62 -16.70 -22.94
C GLU A 102 18.41 -15.33 -23.65
N ASN A 103 19.02 -14.28 -23.08
CA ASN A 103 19.06 -12.90 -23.60
C ASN A 103 17.72 -12.17 -23.79
N ARG A 104 16.60 -12.69 -23.29
CA ARG A 104 15.30 -11.99 -23.33
C ARG A 104 14.92 -11.50 -21.94
N TRP A 105 14.52 -10.24 -21.85
CA TRP A 105 14.09 -9.60 -20.60
C TRP A 105 12.60 -9.32 -20.60
N THR A 106 12.00 -9.31 -19.41
CA THR A 106 10.66 -8.75 -19.21
C THR A 106 10.65 -7.23 -19.36
N SER A 107 9.45 -6.68 -19.52
CA SER A 107 9.21 -5.25 -19.27
C SER A 107 9.48 -4.92 -17.80
N LEU A 108 9.73 -3.64 -17.52
CA LEU A 108 9.98 -3.16 -16.18
C LEU A 108 8.75 -3.32 -15.27
N SER A 109 9.00 -3.51 -13.98
CA SER A 109 8.00 -3.57 -12.92
C SER A 109 7.21 -2.27 -12.74
N ASN A 110 6.25 -2.29 -11.82
CA ASN A 110 5.74 -1.08 -11.18
C ASN A 110 6.88 -0.23 -10.59
N LEU A 111 6.59 1.06 -10.41
CA LEU A 111 7.53 2.03 -9.86
C LEU A 111 7.50 2.01 -8.33
N VAL A 112 8.67 2.04 -7.71
CA VAL A 112 8.81 2.27 -6.27
C VAL A 112 9.63 3.54 -6.07
N GLU A 113 9.04 4.53 -5.43
CA GLU A 113 9.72 5.77 -5.06
C GLU A 113 10.35 5.63 -3.67
N VAL A 114 11.64 5.94 -3.57
CA VAL A 114 12.39 5.98 -2.31
C VAL A 114 12.73 7.44 -2.01
N THR A 115 11.96 8.05 -1.12
CA THR A 115 12.06 9.48 -0.77
C THR A 115 12.97 9.73 0.43
N GLY A 116 13.11 8.79 1.36
CA GLY A 116 13.84 8.99 2.61
C GLY A 116 13.00 9.69 3.70
N ALA A 117 13.67 10.31 4.68
CA ALA A 117 13.10 10.65 5.99
C ALA A 117 11.92 11.64 6.01
N ASP A 118 11.68 12.39 4.94
CA ASP A 118 10.79 13.56 5.00
C ASP A 118 9.30 13.18 4.87
N THR A 119 8.94 12.28 3.95
CA THR A 119 7.55 11.90 3.68
C THR A 119 7.42 10.53 3.03
N LEU A 120 6.39 9.75 3.41
CA LEU A 120 6.02 8.53 2.70
C LEU A 120 5.45 8.87 1.30
N PRO A 121 5.84 8.14 0.24
CA PRO A 121 5.35 8.40 -1.12
C PRO A 121 3.86 8.11 -1.25
N ALA A 122 3.16 8.81 -2.13
CA ALA A 122 1.73 8.59 -2.31
C ALA A 122 1.43 7.19 -2.89
N PRO A 123 0.35 6.49 -2.45
CA PRO A 123 -0.05 5.22 -3.04
C PRO A 123 -0.72 5.43 -4.41
N GLU A 124 -0.70 4.38 -5.23
CA GLU A 124 -1.44 4.32 -6.47
C GLU A 124 -2.87 3.81 -6.21
N LEU A 125 -3.87 4.52 -6.73
CA LEU A 125 -5.28 4.14 -6.64
C LEU A 125 -5.81 3.80 -8.04
N SER A 126 -6.37 2.60 -8.17
CA SER A 126 -6.97 2.11 -9.42
C SER A 126 -8.33 1.48 -9.16
N SER A 127 -9.16 1.34 -10.20
CA SER A 127 -10.49 0.74 -10.11
C SER A 127 -10.60 -0.52 -10.97
N LYS A 128 -11.28 -1.56 -10.47
CA LYS A 128 -11.62 -2.77 -11.23
C LYS A 128 -13.12 -3.10 -11.13
N PRO A 129 -13.77 -3.57 -12.21
CA PRO A 129 -13.26 -3.65 -13.59
C PRO A 129 -13.31 -2.31 -14.34
N VAL A 130 -14.15 -1.37 -13.88
CA VAL A 130 -14.37 -0.05 -14.48
C VAL A 130 -14.49 1.01 -13.38
N SER A 131 -14.35 2.28 -13.74
CA SER A 131 -14.36 3.41 -12.81
C SER A 131 -15.75 3.96 -12.48
N TRP A 132 -16.81 3.35 -12.99
CA TRP A 132 -18.21 3.73 -12.73
C TRP A 132 -19.00 2.56 -12.12
N ILE A 133 -20.10 2.90 -11.46
CA ILE A 133 -20.97 1.90 -10.83
C ILE A 133 -21.99 1.42 -11.87
N SER A 134 -21.99 0.11 -12.13
CA SER A 134 -22.96 -0.53 -13.02
C SER A 134 -23.80 -1.55 -12.25
N PRO A 135 -25.13 -1.61 -12.47
CA PRO A 135 -25.97 -2.64 -11.88
C PRO A 135 -25.44 -4.05 -12.20
N GLY A 136 -25.29 -4.89 -11.18
CA GLY A 136 -24.79 -6.26 -11.32
C GLY A 136 -23.26 -6.40 -11.33
N LEU A 137 -22.49 -5.30 -11.32
CA LEU A 137 -21.05 -5.32 -11.09
C LEU A 137 -20.75 -4.80 -9.68
N THR A 138 -19.76 -5.41 -9.02
CA THR A 138 -19.23 -4.91 -7.74
C THR A 138 -17.94 -4.15 -8.02
N PRO A 139 -17.96 -2.82 -8.12
CA PRO A 139 -16.75 -2.05 -8.36
C PRO A 139 -15.85 -2.12 -7.13
N THR A 140 -14.56 -2.30 -7.39
CA THR A 140 -13.52 -2.37 -6.37
C THR A 140 -12.47 -1.31 -6.65
N LEU A 141 -11.98 -0.68 -5.58
CA LEU A 141 -10.81 0.17 -5.63
C LEU A 141 -9.61 -0.62 -5.12
N LEU A 142 -8.56 -0.68 -5.92
CA LEU A 142 -7.28 -1.28 -5.56
C LEU A 142 -6.33 -0.14 -5.24
N CYS A 143 -5.90 -0.10 -3.98
CA CYS A 143 -4.87 0.82 -3.51
C CYS A 143 -3.57 0.07 -3.31
N ARG A 144 -2.46 0.62 -3.81
CA ARG A 144 -1.15 -0.01 -3.80
C ARG A 144 -0.09 0.97 -3.32
N ALA A 145 0.73 0.55 -2.36
CA ALA A 145 1.86 1.32 -1.86
C ALA A 145 3.18 0.69 -2.31
N GLY A 146 4.23 1.51 -2.37
CA GLY A 146 5.60 1.01 -2.62
C GLY A 146 6.21 0.32 -1.40
N LEU A 147 5.64 0.49 -0.20
CA LEU A 147 6.11 -0.07 1.07
C LEU A 147 5.17 -1.18 1.54
N ALA A 148 5.72 -2.35 1.89
CA ALA A 148 4.96 -3.48 2.41
C ALA A 148 4.63 -3.33 3.91
N GLY A 149 3.61 -4.06 4.39
CA GLY A 149 3.24 -4.11 5.80
C GLY A 149 2.52 -2.86 6.30
N VAL A 150 2.05 -2.00 5.40
CA VAL A 150 1.35 -0.76 5.74
C VAL A 150 -0.15 -0.97 5.88
N THR A 151 -0.79 -0.03 6.57
CA THR A 151 -2.26 -0.01 6.70
C THR A 151 -2.83 0.97 5.70
N PHE A 152 -3.73 0.48 4.86
CA PHE A 152 -4.39 1.29 3.83
C PHE A 152 -5.67 1.93 4.38
N LEU A 153 -5.90 3.18 3.98
CA LEU A 153 -7.00 4.02 4.38
C LEU A 153 -7.70 4.55 3.13
N LEU A 154 -8.97 4.21 2.96
CA LEU A 154 -9.79 4.74 1.88
C LEU A 154 -10.74 5.82 2.40
N ARG A 155 -10.72 6.99 1.76
CA ARG A 155 -11.64 8.10 2.07
C ARG A 155 -12.43 8.49 0.83
N ARG A 156 -13.70 8.84 1.01
CA ARG A 156 -14.52 9.48 -0.02
C ARG A 156 -14.65 10.97 0.29
N GLN A 157 -14.51 11.81 -0.73
CA GLN A 157 -14.66 13.26 -0.61
C GLN A 157 -16.07 13.60 -0.10
N GLY A 158 -16.14 14.43 0.94
CA GLY A 158 -17.40 14.80 1.60
C GLY A 158 -17.83 13.88 2.74
N ASP A 159 -17.12 12.77 2.97
CA ASP A 159 -17.24 12.00 4.22
C ASP A 159 -16.17 12.47 5.22
N ASP A 160 -16.59 12.63 6.49
CA ASP A 160 -15.73 13.07 7.59
C ASP A 160 -14.87 11.95 8.19
N GLN A 161 -15.06 10.70 7.75
CA GLN A 161 -14.33 9.51 8.20
C GLN A 161 -13.69 8.74 7.05
N PHE A 162 -12.65 7.95 7.35
CA PHE A 162 -12.19 6.89 6.46
C PHE A 162 -13.24 5.79 6.43
N LEU A 163 -13.60 5.34 5.24
CA LEU A 163 -14.70 4.40 5.03
C LEU A 163 -14.30 2.98 5.43
N GLU A 164 -13.05 2.59 5.16
CA GLU A 164 -12.54 1.25 5.41
C GLU A 164 -11.04 1.28 5.69
N VAL A 165 -10.62 0.51 6.69
CA VAL A 165 -9.21 0.28 7.06
C VAL A 165 -8.88 -1.16 6.70
N ALA A 166 -7.87 -1.36 5.87
CA ALA A 166 -7.39 -2.69 5.52
C ALA A 166 -5.96 -2.85 6.04
N GLU A 167 -5.79 -3.74 7.02
CA GLU A 167 -4.48 -4.20 7.44
C GLU A 167 -3.96 -5.18 6.37
N ALA A 168 -2.81 -4.85 5.80
CA ALA A 168 -2.14 -5.65 4.79
C ALA A 168 -0.73 -6.00 5.28
N PRO A 169 -0.60 -6.79 6.37
CA PRO A 169 0.67 -7.03 7.04
C PRO A 169 1.74 -7.66 6.14
N GLU A 170 1.33 -8.38 5.08
CA GLU A 170 2.23 -9.01 4.09
C GLU A 170 1.98 -8.52 2.66
N ALA A 171 1.06 -7.58 2.45
CA ALA A 171 0.65 -7.16 1.11
C ALA A 171 0.97 -5.69 0.84
N VAL A 172 1.37 -5.44 -0.40
CA VAL A 172 1.67 -4.09 -0.93
C VAL A 172 0.43 -3.37 -1.44
N GLN A 173 -0.74 -4.01 -1.33
CA GLN A 173 -1.99 -3.51 -1.86
C GLN A 173 -3.19 -3.99 -1.03
N ALA A 174 -4.24 -3.16 -1.01
CA ALA A 174 -5.54 -3.47 -0.42
C ALA A 174 -6.65 -3.24 -1.45
N THR A 175 -7.71 -4.04 -1.36
CA THR A 175 -8.89 -3.93 -2.22
C THR A 175 -10.09 -3.54 -1.37
N PHE A 176 -10.80 -2.50 -1.79
CA PHE A 176 -11.98 -1.96 -1.13
C PHE A 176 -13.19 -2.08 -2.05
N GLN A 177 -14.30 -2.56 -1.52
CA GLN A 177 -15.55 -2.60 -2.29
C GLN A 177 -16.24 -1.25 -2.19
N VAL A 178 -16.68 -0.70 -3.33
CA VAL A 178 -17.38 0.58 -3.34
C VAL A 178 -18.79 0.41 -3.89
N HIS A 179 -19.76 0.98 -3.17
CA HIS A 179 -21.19 0.89 -3.53
C HIS A 179 -21.79 2.25 -3.90
N ARG A 180 -21.07 3.34 -3.65
CA ARG A 180 -21.55 4.71 -3.87
C ARG A 180 -20.61 5.45 -4.81
N ALA A 181 -21.19 6.18 -5.75
CA ALA A 181 -20.41 7.07 -6.59
C ALA A 181 -19.81 8.19 -5.72
N GLY A 182 -18.62 8.66 -6.09
CA GLY A 182 -17.91 9.70 -5.37
C GLY A 182 -16.46 9.76 -5.80
N ASN A 183 -15.78 10.82 -5.37
CA ASN A 183 -14.34 10.94 -5.51
C ASN A 183 -13.68 10.26 -4.31
N TYR A 184 -12.78 9.32 -4.56
CA TYR A 184 -12.10 8.57 -3.51
C TYR A 184 -10.61 8.90 -3.51
N SER A 185 -10.05 9.06 -2.32
CA SER A 185 -8.60 9.15 -2.10
C SER A 185 -8.15 7.96 -1.27
N CYS A 186 -7.00 7.40 -1.62
CA CYS A 186 -6.33 6.41 -0.80
C CYS A 186 -5.08 7.00 -0.18
N SER A 187 -4.84 6.64 1.07
CA SER A 187 -3.61 6.92 1.81
C SER A 187 -3.20 5.67 2.56
N TYR A 188 -1.99 5.65 3.10
CA TYR A 188 -1.55 4.58 3.98
C TYR A 188 -0.72 5.14 5.12
N ARG A 189 -0.64 4.37 6.20
CA ARG A 189 0.18 4.68 7.36
C ARG A 189 0.98 3.45 7.78
N THR A 190 2.15 3.68 8.36
CA THR A 190 2.84 2.66 9.13
C THR A 190 2.19 2.62 10.52
N LEU A 191 1.52 1.51 10.86
CA LEU A 191 1.02 1.34 12.23
C LEU A 191 2.20 1.01 13.14
N TRP A 192 2.38 1.83 14.18
CA TRP A 192 3.38 1.64 15.21
C TRP A 192 2.85 0.64 16.27
N SER A 193 3.60 -0.45 16.48
CA SER A 193 3.43 -1.36 17.62
C SER A 193 4.80 -1.69 18.21
N GLY A 194 5.35 -0.80 19.03
CA GLY A 194 6.68 -1.01 19.61
C GLY A 194 7.09 0.06 20.63
N LYS A 195 8.33 0.04 21.09
CA LYS A 195 8.84 1.09 21.99
C LYS A 195 9.19 2.35 21.20
N VAL A 196 8.83 3.54 21.71
CA VAL A 196 9.26 4.83 21.16
C VAL A 196 10.65 5.15 21.71
N SER A 197 11.57 5.52 20.82
CA SER A 197 12.90 5.97 21.21
C SER A 197 12.83 7.32 21.93
N PRO A 198 13.54 7.51 23.06
CA PRO A 198 13.55 8.77 23.78
C PRO A 198 13.95 9.96 22.88
N GLY A 199 13.23 11.08 23.00
CA GLY A 199 13.48 12.31 22.24
C GLY A 199 12.79 12.37 20.87
N ARG A 200 12.03 11.35 20.48
CA ARG A 200 11.13 11.39 19.32
C ARG A 200 9.72 11.82 19.73
N ASP A 201 8.97 12.33 18.77
CA ASP A 201 7.55 12.62 18.98
C ASP A 201 6.72 11.34 18.77
N ALA A 202 5.64 11.18 19.54
CA ALA A 202 4.66 10.12 19.33
C ALA A 202 3.30 10.74 19.00
N ALA A 203 2.75 10.39 17.85
CA ALA A 203 1.42 10.79 17.44
C ALA A 203 0.41 9.68 17.78
N LEU A 204 -0.56 9.98 18.65
CA LEU A 204 -1.68 9.10 18.93
C LEU A 204 -2.91 9.62 18.19
N ARG A 205 -3.45 8.79 17.30
CA ARG A 205 -4.62 9.19 16.52
C ARG A 205 -5.90 8.85 17.25
N CYS A 206 -6.73 9.87 17.46
CA CYS A 206 -8.09 9.69 17.93
C CYS A 206 -9.06 9.90 16.76
N GLU A 207 -10.06 9.03 16.64
CA GLU A 207 -11.06 9.08 15.58
C GLU A 207 -12.45 9.08 16.19
N THR A 208 -13.35 9.93 15.68
CA THR A 208 -14.74 10.01 16.15
C THR A 208 -15.72 10.02 14.97
N PRO A 209 -16.88 9.34 15.09
CA PRO A 209 -17.96 9.42 14.11
C PRO A 209 -18.69 10.77 14.10
N VAL A 210 -18.40 11.64 15.07
CA VAL A 210 -19.08 12.91 15.23
C VAL A 210 -18.17 14.04 14.78
N ALA A 211 -18.52 14.69 13.67
CA ALA A 211 -17.83 15.87 13.19
C ALA A 211 -17.95 17.05 14.17
N HIS A 212 -16.99 17.98 14.12
CA HIS A 212 -17.00 19.22 14.90
C HIS A 212 -16.94 19.04 16.43
N GLN A 213 -16.16 18.05 16.91
CA GLN A 213 -15.92 17.84 18.33
C GLN A 213 -14.46 18.06 18.70
N SER A 214 -14.21 18.37 19.97
CA SER A 214 -12.86 18.37 20.51
C SER A 214 -12.49 16.94 20.91
N LEU A 215 -11.43 16.41 20.30
CA LEU A 215 -10.79 15.17 20.69
C LEU A 215 -9.82 15.46 21.81
N GLU A 216 -9.92 14.71 22.90
CA GLU A 216 -9.05 14.75 24.06
C GLU A 216 -8.30 13.42 24.13
N LEU A 217 -6.98 13.49 24.24
CA LEU A 217 -6.13 12.35 24.59
C LEU A 217 -5.89 12.39 26.10
N LEU A 218 -6.18 11.28 26.78
CA LEU A 218 -6.05 11.17 28.23
C LEU A 218 -4.94 10.19 28.61
N ALA A 219 -4.09 10.60 29.55
CA ALA A 219 -3.12 9.73 30.21
C ALA A 219 -3.40 9.75 31.71
N ALA A 220 -3.56 8.57 32.32
CA ALA A 220 -3.91 8.45 33.76
C ALA A 220 -5.13 9.31 34.20
N GLY A 221 -6.06 9.60 33.28
CA GLY A 221 -7.26 10.41 33.54
C GLY A 221 -7.09 11.92 33.33
N GLU A 222 -5.89 12.40 33.02
CA GLU A 222 -5.62 13.80 32.70
C GLU A 222 -5.54 14.02 31.19
N VAL A 223 -6.04 15.16 30.71
CA VAL A 223 -5.96 15.53 29.28
C VAL A 223 -4.54 16.01 28.98
N VAL A 224 -3.83 15.26 28.14
CA VAL A 224 -2.44 15.54 27.77
C VAL A 224 -2.31 16.25 26.42
N ALA A 225 -3.30 16.07 25.55
CA ALA A 225 -3.39 16.74 24.26
C ALA A 225 -4.85 16.88 23.84
N SER A 226 -5.16 17.91 23.07
CA SER A 226 -6.49 18.10 22.48
C SER A 226 -6.41 18.68 21.08
N ALA A 227 -7.27 18.23 20.18
CA ALA A 227 -7.39 18.76 18.83
C ALA A 227 -8.88 18.90 18.46
N TYR A 228 -9.18 19.73 17.46
CA TYR A 228 -10.54 19.92 16.97
C TYR A 228 -10.66 19.36 15.56
N GLY A 229 -11.45 18.31 15.41
CA GLY A 229 -11.61 17.62 14.13
C GLY A 229 -12.22 16.22 14.31
N PRO A 230 -12.67 15.59 13.21
CA PRO A 230 -13.24 14.24 13.26
C PRO A 230 -12.17 13.14 13.40
N SER A 231 -10.92 13.45 13.03
CA SER A 231 -9.79 12.51 13.06
C SER A 231 -8.49 13.30 13.10
N GLU A 232 -7.85 13.35 14.26
CA GLU A 232 -6.66 14.17 14.50
C GLU A 232 -5.55 13.36 15.17
N ASP A 233 -4.31 13.64 14.76
CA ASP A 233 -3.11 13.07 15.35
C ASP A 233 -2.67 13.95 16.53
N LEU A 234 -2.86 13.45 17.75
CA LEU A 234 -2.47 14.15 18.98
C LEU A 234 -1.01 13.82 19.31
N VAL A 235 -0.14 14.81 19.12
CA VAL A 235 1.31 14.63 19.21
C VAL A 235 1.81 14.88 20.63
N LEU A 236 2.45 13.87 21.21
CA LEU A 236 3.31 13.98 22.38
C LEU A 236 4.72 14.28 21.89
N THR A 237 5.22 15.47 22.21
CA THR A 237 6.57 15.89 21.77
C THR A 237 7.64 15.43 22.75
N TYR A 238 8.84 15.12 22.25
CA TYR A 238 10.00 14.72 23.06
C TYR A 238 9.67 13.62 24.08
N VAL A 239 9.16 12.49 23.59
CA VAL A 239 8.77 11.35 24.41
C VAL A 239 9.95 10.83 25.21
N GLY A 240 9.68 10.45 26.46
CA GLY A 240 10.68 10.00 27.42
C GLY A 240 10.02 9.03 28.40
N PRO A 241 10.76 8.38 29.31
CA PRO A 241 10.22 7.36 30.21
C PRO A 241 8.99 7.83 31.00
N GLN A 242 8.87 9.13 31.30
CA GLN A 242 7.72 9.75 31.96
C GLN A 242 6.42 9.69 31.15
N HIS A 243 6.52 9.52 29.83
CA HIS A 243 5.38 9.43 28.93
C HIS A 243 4.95 7.97 28.70
N ALA A 244 5.63 6.98 29.28
CA ALA A 244 5.22 5.59 29.18
C ALA A 244 3.92 5.35 29.98
N GLY A 245 2.96 4.63 29.40
CA GLY A 245 1.70 4.34 30.07
C GLY A 245 0.53 4.11 29.12
N LYS A 246 -0.68 4.07 29.69
CA LYS A 246 -1.93 3.85 28.94
C LYS A 246 -2.58 5.17 28.57
N TYR A 247 -2.98 5.27 27.31
CA TYR A 247 -3.63 6.43 26.72
C TYR A 247 -5.00 6.03 26.18
N SER A 248 -6.01 6.85 26.47
CA SER A 248 -7.37 6.67 25.94
C SER A 248 -7.85 7.95 25.29
N CYS A 249 -8.60 7.82 24.22
CA CYS A 249 -9.25 8.94 23.54
C CYS A 249 -10.65 9.18 24.11
N ARG A 250 -11.10 10.42 24.00
CA ARG A 250 -12.48 10.83 24.26
C ARG A 250 -12.83 12.01 23.37
N TYR A 251 -14.10 12.18 23.03
CA TYR A 251 -14.55 13.46 22.45
C TYR A 251 -15.45 14.21 23.43
N ARG A 252 -15.32 15.54 23.39
CA ARG A 252 -16.14 16.49 24.14
C ARG A 252 -16.83 17.44 23.17
N SER A 253 -18.13 17.61 23.36
CA SER A 253 -18.91 18.60 22.61
C SER A 253 -19.01 19.93 23.34
N TRP A 254 -19.46 20.96 22.62
CA TRP A 254 -19.76 22.27 23.21
C TRP A 254 -20.85 22.16 24.29
N TRP A 255 -21.89 21.35 24.04
CA TRP A 255 -22.89 20.99 25.05
C TRP A 255 -22.30 19.94 25.99
N PRO A 256 -22.81 19.71 27.22
CA PRO A 256 -22.13 18.89 28.24
C PRO A 256 -22.18 17.38 27.94
N LEU A 257 -22.14 16.99 26.67
CA LEU A 257 -21.96 15.64 26.19
C LEU A 257 -20.47 15.31 26.14
N VAL A 258 -20.12 14.25 26.86
CA VAL A 258 -18.77 13.70 26.91
C VAL A 258 -18.89 12.22 26.58
N SER A 259 -18.08 11.74 25.64
CA SER A 259 -18.11 10.33 25.26
C SER A 259 -17.53 9.42 26.34
N GLU A 260 -17.78 8.12 26.23
CA GLU A 260 -16.98 7.12 26.94
C GLU A 260 -15.53 7.14 26.45
N LEU A 261 -14.63 6.56 27.25
CA LEU A 261 -13.22 6.40 26.91
C LEU A 261 -13.05 5.27 25.90
N SER A 262 -12.14 5.45 24.94
CA SER A 262 -11.72 4.37 24.05
C SER A 262 -10.96 3.28 24.81
N ASP A 263 -10.84 2.11 24.17
CA ASP A 263 -9.87 1.09 24.59
C ASP A 263 -8.47 1.71 24.72
N PRO A 264 -7.73 1.40 25.80
CA PRO A 264 -6.46 2.04 26.09
C PRO A 264 -5.34 1.50 25.18
N VAL A 265 -4.56 2.41 24.61
CA VAL A 265 -3.32 2.12 23.90
C VAL A 265 -2.15 2.28 24.85
N GLU A 266 -1.27 1.29 24.93
CA GLU A 266 -0.09 1.34 25.79
C GLU A 266 1.12 1.89 25.02
N LEU A 267 1.60 3.06 25.44
CA LEU A 267 2.84 3.66 24.96
C LEU A 267 4.00 3.16 25.81
N GLN A 268 4.89 2.43 25.16
CA GLN A 268 6.14 1.97 25.75
C GLN A 268 7.29 2.83 25.23
N VAL A 269 8.25 3.16 26.10
CA VAL A 269 9.43 3.95 25.74
C VAL A 269 10.66 3.07 25.90
N ALA A 270 11.58 3.12 24.93
CA ALA A 270 12.80 2.33 24.98
C ALA A 270 13.71 2.84 26.11
N GLU A 271 14.35 1.91 26.82
CA GLU A 271 15.42 2.24 27.76
C GLU A 271 16.65 2.68 26.96
N ARG A 272 17.34 3.69 27.47
CA ARG A 272 18.47 4.35 26.81
C ARG A 272 19.74 3.52 26.88
#